data_AF-A0A942S750-F1
#
_entry.id   AF-A0A942S750-F1
#
_cell.length_a   1.000
_cell.length_b   1.000
_cell.length_c   1.000
_cell.angle_alpha   90.00
_cell.angle_beta   90.00
_cell.angle_gamma   90.00
#
_symmetry.space_group_name_H-M   'P 1'
#
loop_
_entity.id
_entity.type
_entity.pdbx_description
1 polymer ?
#
loop_
_entity_poly.entity_id
_entity_poly.type
_entity_poly.pdbx_seq_one_letter_code
_entity_poly.pdbx_strand_id
1 'polypeptide(L)'
;MFFASFSTSLGFGYTIIYWLRGRNKNIKKRYLKTFAISNAWLITFVALMLVVRFGSILPIILYGLPGYDGHLDLLNHFWLMFVLIPIYVFFSHWNAIRMIFRTRNWVLLSVVFYSLTTLYLYKTTYVDRDVLNKSYFSQNKQRFDYIDSEFDKAKKFGVFFSDTTKQILRKKHAGRTTDLVLNLKQAFQSDKIVPIDSLILEKIVIHNMNTHGLYFYGRQQDRDKNWSYALPEDIYKQILKHDINSKETEVLFEILSEQILLFTTPQINWDEWENYSDYERTKSNFRRNLMYSTETIQSRLIQVIDKLKSDRRYEKHHHLLHDIKYEEGRGRQRHYEIELKDANK
;
A
#
# COMPACT_ATOMS: atom_id res chain seq x y z
N MET A 1 16.91 -4.69 16.33
CA MET A 1 17.34 -5.41 17.55
C MET A 1 16.99 -6.89 17.52
N PHE A 2 15.71 -7.27 17.33
CA PHE A 2 15.29 -8.69 17.26
C PHE A 2 16.16 -9.56 16.36
N PHE A 3 16.27 -9.24 15.06
CA PHE A 3 17.02 -10.07 14.11
C PHE A 3 18.51 -10.22 14.46
N ALA A 4 19.15 -9.17 14.97
CA ALA A 4 20.54 -9.25 15.44
C ALA A 4 20.70 -10.19 16.65
N SER A 5 19.78 -10.09 17.61
CA SER A 5 19.72 -10.94 18.80
C SER A 5 19.46 -12.40 18.42
N PHE A 6 18.50 -12.61 17.52
CA PHE A 6 18.14 -13.92 17.00
C PHE A 6 19.29 -14.57 16.23
N SER A 7 19.93 -13.83 15.31
CA SER A 7 21.11 -14.30 14.58
C SER A 7 22.25 -14.69 15.51
N THR A 8 22.51 -13.89 16.56
CA THR A 8 23.53 -14.22 17.58
C THR A 8 23.18 -15.51 18.32
N SER A 9 21.90 -15.72 18.68
CA SER A 9 21.45 -16.94 19.36
C SER A 9 21.59 -18.20 18.48
N LEU A 10 21.31 -18.08 17.17
CA LEU A 10 21.49 -19.17 16.22
C LEU A 10 22.97 -19.47 15.97
N GLY A 11 23.79 -18.43 15.79
CA GLY A 11 25.24 -18.56 15.64
C GLY A 11 25.89 -19.26 16.83
N PHE A 12 25.42 -18.98 18.05
CA PHE A 12 25.81 -19.70 19.24
C PHE A 12 25.46 -21.20 19.16
N GLY A 13 24.24 -21.55 18.72
CA GLY A 13 23.83 -22.93 18.47
C GLY A 13 24.73 -23.67 17.49
N TYR A 14 25.05 -23.05 16.34
CA TYR A 14 26.00 -23.61 15.38
C TYR A 14 27.39 -23.79 15.98
N THR A 15 27.89 -22.82 16.75
CA THR A 15 29.19 -22.92 17.42
C THR A 15 29.27 -24.15 18.32
N ILE A 16 28.19 -24.45 19.07
CA ILE A 16 28.11 -25.65 19.92
C ILE A 16 28.17 -26.92 19.09
N ILE A 17 27.40 -26.99 17.99
CA ILE A 17 27.36 -28.15 17.10
C ILE A 17 28.77 -28.47 16.58
N TYR A 18 29.47 -27.47 16.05
CA TYR A 18 30.81 -27.65 15.49
C TYR A 18 31.85 -27.96 16.57
N TRP A 19 31.80 -27.27 17.70
CA TRP A 19 32.72 -27.48 18.81
C TRP A 19 32.59 -28.88 19.41
N LEU A 20 31.35 -29.34 19.66
CA LEU A 20 31.10 -30.67 20.19
C LEU A 20 31.41 -31.77 19.17
N ARG A 21 31.19 -31.56 17.86
CA ARG A 21 31.56 -32.54 16.82
C ARG A 21 33.07 -32.77 16.73
N GLY A 22 33.88 -31.77 17.08
CA GLY A 22 35.35 -31.89 17.11
C GLY A 22 35.87 -33.06 17.97
N ARG A 23 37.13 -33.45 17.72
CA ARG A 23 37.84 -34.51 18.49
C ARG A 23 38.30 -33.99 19.86
N ASN A 24 37.35 -33.61 20.72
CA ASN A 24 37.66 -33.24 22.10
C ASN A 24 37.78 -34.51 22.96
N LYS A 25 39.02 -34.89 23.32
CA LYS A 25 39.34 -36.08 24.13
C LYS A 25 38.84 -35.98 25.58
N ASN A 26 38.47 -34.79 26.05
CA ASN A 26 38.04 -34.57 27.44
C ASN A 26 36.57 -34.96 27.70
N ILE A 27 35.78 -35.23 26.65
CA ILE A 27 34.36 -35.60 26.79
C ILE A 27 34.24 -37.13 26.86
N LYS A 28 34.24 -37.67 28.08
CA LYS A 28 34.16 -39.12 28.33
C LYS A 28 32.80 -39.72 27.97
N LYS A 29 31.71 -38.95 28.12
CA LYS A 29 30.32 -39.40 27.91
C LYS A 29 29.85 -39.13 26.48
N ARG A 30 30.11 -40.09 25.58
CA ARG A 30 29.73 -39.99 24.15
C ARG A 30 28.23 -39.76 23.93
N TYR A 31 27.37 -40.40 24.72
CA TYR A 31 25.92 -40.27 24.59
C TYR A 31 25.41 -38.84 24.88
N LEU A 32 25.93 -38.17 25.92
CA LEU A 32 25.57 -36.77 26.23
C LEU A 32 26.05 -35.81 25.14
N LYS A 33 27.22 -36.07 24.55
CA LYS A 33 27.74 -35.32 23.41
C LYS A 33 26.79 -35.42 22.21
N THR A 34 26.39 -36.64 21.85
CA THR A 34 25.43 -36.86 20.76
C THR A 34 24.09 -36.19 21.06
N PHE A 35 23.57 -36.33 22.28
CA PHE A 35 22.35 -35.66 22.71
C PHE A 35 22.43 -34.14 22.57
N ALA A 36 23.50 -33.51 23.06
CA ALA A 36 23.65 -32.05 22.98
C ALA A 36 23.78 -31.56 21.54
N ILE A 37 24.46 -32.30 20.66
CA ILE A 37 24.53 -31.99 19.22
C ILE A 37 23.14 -32.08 18.59
N SER A 38 22.40 -33.17 18.82
CA SER A 38 21.06 -33.36 18.28
C SER A 38 20.08 -32.31 18.80
N ASN A 39 20.15 -31.97 20.09
CA ASN A 39 19.31 -30.94 20.70
C ASN A 39 19.63 -29.54 20.15
N ALA A 40 20.91 -29.20 19.97
CA ALA A 40 21.31 -27.93 19.36
C ALA A 40 20.82 -27.82 17.91
N TRP A 41 20.91 -28.90 17.12
CA TRP A 41 20.31 -28.95 15.78
C TRP A 41 18.80 -28.74 15.84
N LEU A 42 18.11 -29.46 16.71
CA LEU A 42 16.66 -29.36 16.87
C LEU A 42 16.22 -27.93 17.22
N ILE A 43 16.81 -27.32 18.25
CA ILE A 43 16.48 -25.95 18.68
C ILE A 43 16.73 -24.96 17.55
N THR A 44 17.87 -25.06 16.88
CA THR A 44 18.26 -24.18 15.76
C THR A 44 17.24 -24.28 14.62
N PHE A 45 16.88 -25.50 14.20
CA PHE A 45 15.92 -25.70 13.13
C PHE A 45 14.49 -25.31 13.50
N VAL A 46 14.04 -25.59 14.74
CA VAL A 46 12.71 -25.18 15.21
C VAL A 46 12.62 -23.65 15.25
N ALA A 47 13.66 -22.96 15.74
CA ALA A 47 13.72 -21.51 15.75
C ALA A 47 13.68 -20.92 14.33
N LEU A 48 14.45 -21.48 13.40
CA LEU A 48 14.42 -21.08 11.98
C LEU A 48 13.05 -21.33 11.34
N MET A 49 12.46 -22.49 11.59
CA MET A 49 11.14 -22.86 11.06
C MET A 49 10.07 -21.89 11.56
N LEU A 50 10.12 -21.47 12.83
CA LEU A 50 9.22 -20.46 13.37
C LEU A 50 9.35 -19.16 12.57
N VAL A 51 10.55 -18.62 12.39
CA VAL A 51 10.75 -17.37 11.64
C VAL A 51 10.33 -17.50 10.17
N VAL A 52 10.64 -18.63 9.51
CA VAL A 52 10.21 -18.88 8.13
C VAL A 52 8.69 -19.00 8.02
N ARG A 53 8.02 -19.64 8.99
CA ARG A 53 6.56 -19.75 9.00
C ARG A 53 5.90 -18.40 9.23
N PHE A 54 6.37 -17.62 10.22
CA PHE A 54 5.89 -16.26 10.42
C PHE A 54 6.13 -15.39 9.17
N GLY A 55 7.32 -15.47 8.59
CA GLY A 55 7.67 -14.72 7.38
C GLY A 55 6.90 -15.13 6.13
N SER A 56 6.48 -16.39 5.99
CA SER A 56 5.73 -16.88 4.82
C SER A 56 4.21 -16.74 4.96
N ILE A 57 3.67 -16.83 6.17
CA ILE A 57 2.23 -16.64 6.43
C ILE A 57 1.85 -15.15 6.39
N LEU A 58 2.75 -14.27 6.82
CA LEU A 58 2.46 -12.83 6.91
C LEU A 58 2.13 -12.19 5.55
N PRO A 59 2.84 -12.47 4.44
CA PRO A 59 2.42 -12.08 3.11
C PRO A 59 1.03 -12.61 2.72
N ILE A 60 0.70 -13.86 3.04
CA ILE A 60 -0.60 -14.46 2.72
C ILE A 60 -1.72 -13.70 3.45
N ILE A 61 -1.52 -13.34 4.71
CA ILE A 61 -2.47 -12.53 5.48
C ILE A 61 -2.55 -11.11 4.91
N LEU A 62 -1.40 -10.47 4.63
CA LEU A 62 -1.35 -9.09 4.14
C LEU A 62 -1.97 -8.92 2.75
N TYR A 63 -1.65 -9.81 1.81
CA TYR A 63 -2.27 -9.83 0.48
C TYR A 63 -3.69 -10.39 0.49
N GLY A 64 -4.07 -11.08 1.57
CA GLY A 64 -5.41 -11.61 1.83
C GLY A 64 -6.39 -10.61 2.46
N LEU A 65 -5.95 -9.38 2.77
CA LEU A 65 -6.79 -8.33 3.33
C LEU A 65 -7.12 -7.26 2.26
N PRO A 66 -8.33 -6.66 2.29
CA PRO A 66 -8.77 -5.63 1.33
C PRO A 66 -7.98 -4.30 1.43
N GLY A 67 -7.03 -4.22 2.36
CA GLY A 67 -6.07 -3.15 2.55
C GLY A 67 -5.35 -3.31 3.89
N TYR A 68 -4.29 -2.53 4.11
CA TYR A 68 -3.51 -2.58 5.36
C TYR A 68 -3.59 -1.25 6.14
N ASP A 69 -4.23 -1.27 7.31
CA ASP A 69 -4.28 -0.13 8.25
C ASP A 69 -3.61 -0.42 9.58
N GLY A 70 -2.37 -0.90 9.53
CA GLY A 70 -1.60 -1.13 10.76
C GLY A 70 -2.14 -2.28 11.62
N HIS A 71 -3.00 -3.14 11.06
CA HIS A 71 -3.57 -4.30 11.76
C HIS A 71 -2.51 -5.31 12.23
N LEU A 72 -1.29 -5.27 11.68
CA LEU A 72 -0.15 -6.08 12.11
C LEU A 72 0.94 -5.18 12.70
N ASP A 73 0.59 -4.41 13.74
CA ASP A 73 1.59 -3.74 14.57
C ASP A 73 2.24 -4.74 15.52
N LEU A 74 3.07 -5.61 14.94
CA LEU A 74 3.79 -6.67 15.62
C LEU A 74 4.71 -6.13 16.71
N LEU A 75 5.27 -4.94 16.51
CA LEU A 75 6.12 -4.32 17.51
C LEU A 75 5.29 -3.90 18.72
N ASN A 76 4.19 -3.19 18.55
CA ASN A 76 3.42 -2.75 19.73
C ASN A 76 2.72 -3.91 20.46
N HIS A 77 2.14 -4.86 19.72
CA HIS A 77 1.35 -5.94 20.33
C HIS A 77 2.18 -7.17 20.76
N PHE A 78 3.30 -7.44 20.08
CA PHE A 78 4.09 -8.67 20.29
C PHE A 78 5.57 -8.40 20.60
N TRP A 79 5.97 -7.18 21.00
CA TRP A 79 7.37 -6.87 21.33
C TRP A 79 7.98 -7.87 22.31
N LEU A 80 7.21 -8.32 23.31
CA LEU A 80 7.70 -9.24 24.34
C LEU A 80 8.12 -10.57 23.72
N MET A 81 7.37 -11.09 22.75
CA MET A 81 7.75 -12.31 22.03
C MET A 81 9.06 -12.12 21.26
N PHE A 82 9.25 -10.98 20.61
CA PHE A 82 10.50 -10.67 19.91
C PHE A 82 11.69 -10.55 20.88
N VAL A 83 11.48 -10.17 22.14
CA VAL A 83 12.56 -10.18 23.14
C VAL A 83 12.81 -11.60 23.66
N LEU A 84 11.76 -12.35 23.96
CA LEU A 84 11.87 -13.66 24.62
C LEU A 84 12.38 -14.77 23.70
N ILE A 85 12.02 -14.79 22.42
CA ILE A 85 12.41 -15.87 21.49
C ILE A 85 13.95 -16.01 21.41
N PRO A 86 14.74 -14.95 21.11
CA PRO A 86 16.20 -15.07 21.06
C PRO A 86 16.82 -15.48 22.40
N ILE A 87 16.28 -14.96 23.51
CA ILE A 87 16.73 -15.29 24.86
C ILE A 87 16.50 -16.78 25.15
N TYR A 88 15.30 -17.28 24.85
CA TYR A 88 14.95 -18.69 25.03
C TYR A 88 15.86 -19.59 24.19
N VAL A 89 16.05 -19.27 22.90
CA VAL A 89 16.95 -20.03 22.02
C VAL A 89 18.36 -20.08 22.58
N PHE A 90 18.90 -18.94 23.05
CA PHE A 90 20.22 -18.89 23.66
C PHE A 90 20.34 -19.76 24.92
N PHE A 91 19.39 -19.68 25.84
CA PHE A 91 19.43 -20.46 27.08
C PHE A 91 19.15 -21.95 26.86
N SER A 92 18.32 -22.30 25.89
CA SER A 92 18.05 -23.69 25.53
C SER A 92 19.31 -24.42 25.05
N HIS A 93 20.15 -23.73 24.26
CA HIS A 93 21.47 -24.20 23.89
C HIS A 93 22.40 -24.38 25.10
N TRP A 94 22.36 -23.45 26.07
CA TRP A 94 23.13 -23.55 27.31
C TRP A 94 22.73 -24.73 28.19
N ASN A 95 21.44 -25.07 28.24
CA ASN A 95 20.97 -26.23 29.00
C ASN A 95 21.61 -27.53 28.51
N ALA A 96 21.82 -27.67 27.20
CA ALA A 96 22.54 -28.82 26.64
C ALA A 96 24.02 -28.85 27.06
N ILE A 97 24.70 -27.70 27.09
CA ILE A 97 26.11 -27.61 27.54
C ILE A 97 26.24 -27.97 29.03
N ARG A 98 25.30 -27.51 29.87
CA ARG A 98 25.29 -27.76 31.33
C ARG A 98 25.24 -29.25 31.68
N MET A 99 24.68 -30.09 30.81
CA MET A 99 24.66 -31.53 31.01
C MET A 99 26.04 -32.18 30.83
N ILE A 100 26.95 -31.56 30.07
CA ILE A 100 28.27 -32.10 29.73
C ILE A 100 29.37 -31.48 30.61
N PHE A 101 29.27 -30.18 30.90
CA PHE A 101 30.33 -29.42 31.55
C PHE A 101 29.84 -28.70 32.82
N ARG A 102 30.74 -28.52 33.78
CA ARG A 102 30.49 -27.71 34.98
C ARG A 102 30.67 -26.24 34.60
N THR A 103 29.56 -25.50 34.50
CA THR A 103 29.53 -24.24 33.75
C THR A 103 29.98 -23.00 34.54
N ARG A 104 30.06 -23.05 35.89
CA ARG A 104 30.50 -21.93 36.77
C ARG A 104 30.11 -20.55 36.19
N ASN A 105 31.08 -19.67 35.95
CA ASN A 105 30.85 -18.30 35.45
C ASN A 105 30.81 -18.21 33.90
N TRP A 106 30.98 -19.32 33.17
CA TRP A 106 30.98 -19.32 31.71
C TRP A 106 29.64 -18.90 31.11
N VAL A 107 28.54 -19.18 31.81
CA VAL A 107 27.21 -18.73 31.40
C VAL A 107 27.15 -17.20 31.42
N LEU A 108 27.61 -16.56 32.50
CA LEU A 108 27.63 -15.09 32.61
C LEU A 108 28.52 -14.47 31.52
N LEU A 109 29.71 -15.02 31.30
CA LEU A 109 30.62 -14.54 30.26
C LEU A 109 29.98 -14.62 28.87
N SER A 110 29.29 -15.71 28.56
CA SER A 110 28.63 -15.86 27.27
C SER A 110 27.44 -14.92 27.06
N VAL A 111 26.74 -14.53 28.13
CA VAL A 111 25.67 -13.53 28.06
C VAL A 111 26.27 -12.15 27.72
N VAL A 112 27.45 -11.84 28.26
CA VAL A 112 28.19 -10.61 27.89
C VAL A 112 28.58 -10.64 26.41
N PHE A 113 29.20 -11.73 25.94
CA PHE A 113 29.56 -11.87 24.52
C PHE A 113 28.35 -11.83 23.59
N TYR A 114 27.24 -12.47 23.99
CA TYR A 114 25.97 -12.42 23.27
C TYR A 114 25.46 -10.99 23.13
N SER A 115 25.49 -10.22 24.21
CA SER A 115 25.05 -8.82 24.22
C SER A 115 25.93 -7.94 23.33
N LEU A 116 27.26 -8.08 23.44
CA LEU A 116 28.21 -7.34 22.61
C LEU A 116 28.05 -7.64 21.12
N THR A 117 27.94 -8.92 20.76
CA THR A 117 27.76 -9.36 19.37
C THR A 117 26.44 -8.89 18.81
N THR A 118 25.37 -8.96 19.60
CA THR A 118 24.05 -8.45 19.23
C THR A 118 24.08 -6.95 18.96
N LEU A 119 24.74 -6.17 19.82
CA LEU A 119 24.89 -4.73 19.65
C LEU A 119 25.73 -4.37 18.42
N TYR A 120 26.81 -5.12 18.18
CA TYR A 120 27.65 -4.95 17.00
C TYR A 120 26.85 -5.20 15.71
N LEU A 121 26.18 -6.35 15.62
CA LEU A 121 25.31 -6.69 14.48
C LEU A 121 24.18 -5.67 14.31
N TYR A 122 23.56 -5.22 15.41
CA TYR A 122 22.52 -4.20 15.33
C TYR A 122 23.06 -2.90 14.73
N LYS A 123 24.22 -2.41 15.16
CA LYS A 123 24.80 -1.17 14.61
C LYS A 123 25.16 -1.29 13.13
N THR A 124 25.62 -2.44 12.67
CA THR A 124 26.04 -2.63 11.26
C THR A 124 24.89 -2.96 10.32
N THR A 125 23.77 -3.49 10.83
CA THR A 125 22.61 -3.92 10.01
C THR A 125 21.35 -3.10 10.26
N TYR A 126 21.41 -2.06 11.09
CA TYR A 126 20.25 -1.22 11.37
C TYR A 126 19.84 -0.44 10.12
N VAL A 127 18.54 -0.51 9.81
CA VAL A 127 17.92 0.30 8.77
C VAL A 127 17.38 1.58 9.40
N ASP A 128 17.90 2.72 8.94
CA ASP A 128 17.43 4.03 9.38
C ASP A 128 16.01 4.29 8.85
N ARG A 129 15.05 4.33 9.77
CA ARG A 129 13.64 4.59 9.45
C ARG A 129 13.42 5.99 8.91
N ASP A 130 14.21 6.96 9.33
CA ASP A 130 14.04 8.34 8.88
C ASP A 130 14.45 8.49 7.42
N VAL A 131 15.48 7.76 6.98
CA VAL A 131 15.85 7.68 5.57
C VAL A 131 14.73 7.05 4.74
N LEU A 132 14.15 5.94 5.21
CA LEU A 132 13.02 5.31 4.54
C LEU A 132 11.80 6.23 4.45
N ASN A 133 11.46 6.90 5.55
CA ASN A 133 10.34 7.83 5.61
C ASN A 133 10.58 9.02 4.67
N LYS A 134 11.76 9.62 4.70
CA LYS A 134 12.14 10.73 3.79
C LYS A 134 12.06 10.30 2.33
N SER A 135 12.55 9.11 2.00
CA SER A 135 12.45 8.55 0.65
C SER A 135 10.98 8.39 0.21
N TYR A 136 10.14 7.80 1.07
CA TYR A 136 8.70 7.65 0.81
C TYR A 136 7.99 9.01 0.60
N PHE A 137 8.28 9.99 1.45
CA PHE A 137 7.75 11.35 1.32
C PHE A 137 8.22 12.04 0.03
N SER A 138 9.51 11.91 -0.30
CA SER A 138 10.08 12.48 -1.53
C SER A 138 9.43 11.89 -2.78
N GLN A 139 9.26 10.56 -2.82
CA GLN A 139 8.63 9.86 -3.93
C GLN A 139 7.16 10.26 -4.13
N ASN A 140 6.44 10.55 -3.05
CA ASN A 140 5.01 10.90 -3.10
C ASN A 140 4.74 12.41 -2.99
N LYS A 141 5.78 13.24 -3.09
CA LYS A 141 5.69 14.69 -2.83
C LYS A 141 4.58 15.36 -3.65
N GLN A 142 4.54 15.15 -4.96
CA GLN A 142 3.52 15.75 -5.83
C GLN A 142 2.08 15.40 -5.39
N ARG A 143 1.85 14.15 -4.99
CA ARG A 143 0.54 13.68 -4.51
C ARG A 143 0.15 14.37 -3.20
N PHE A 144 1.11 14.52 -2.30
CA PHE A 144 0.90 15.13 -0.99
C PHE A 144 0.71 16.64 -1.09
N ASP A 145 1.50 17.30 -1.95
CA ASP A 145 1.37 18.72 -2.25
C ASP A 145 0.00 19.00 -2.88
N TYR A 146 -0.50 18.13 -3.77
CA TYR A 146 -1.85 18.25 -4.34
C TYR A 146 -2.95 18.15 -3.26
N ILE A 147 -2.89 17.15 -2.37
CA ILE A 147 -3.83 17.02 -1.23
C ILE A 147 -3.85 18.29 -0.40
N ASP A 148 -2.67 18.79 -0.04
CA ASP A 148 -2.53 19.97 0.80
C ASP A 148 -3.11 21.21 0.08
N SER A 149 -2.83 21.35 -1.22
CA SER A 149 -3.36 22.44 -2.04
C SER A 149 -4.89 22.44 -2.16
N GLU A 150 -5.50 21.27 -2.36
CA GLU A 150 -6.96 21.15 -2.48
C GLU A 150 -7.65 21.35 -1.13
N PHE A 151 -7.02 20.92 -0.03
CA PHE A 151 -7.52 21.20 1.32
C PHE A 151 -7.48 22.70 1.63
N ASP A 152 -6.43 23.40 1.24
CA ASP A 152 -6.32 24.85 1.43
C ASP A 152 -7.28 25.64 0.55
N LYS A 153 -7.58 25.16 -0.67
CA LYS A 153 -8.68 25.70 -1.50
C LYS A 153 -10.03 25.47 -0.84
N ALA A 154 -10.30 24.25 -0.35
CA ALA A 154 -11.55 23.88 0.31
C ALA A 154 -11.86 24.75 1.54
N LYS A 155 -10.83 25.07 2.34
CA LYS A 155 -10.97 26.00 3.49
C LYS A 155 -11.51 27.36 3.08
N LYS A 156 -11.12 27.89 1.91
CA LYS A 156 -11.63 29.18 1.39
C LYS A 156 -13.13 29.12 1.07
N PHE A 157 -13.67 27.93 0.86
CA PHE A 157 -15.09 27.68 0.62
C PHE A 157 -15.85 27.30 1.90
N GLY A 158 -15.21 27.33 3.07
CA GLY A 158 -15.81 26.94 4.35
C GLY A 158 -15.86 25.41 4.57
N VAL A 159 -15.16 24.62 3.76
CA VAL A 159 -15.07 23.17 3.91
C VAL A 159 -13.80 22.81 4.67
N PHE A 160 -13.95 22.11 5.80
CA PHE A 160 -12.83 21.73 6.67
C PHE A 160 -12.69 20.23 6.73
N PHE A 161 -11.58 19.72 6.22
CA PHE A 161 -11.22 18.31 6.34
C PHE A 161 -10.39 18.06 7.60
N SER A 162 -10.63 16.91 8.22
CA SER A 162 -9.85 16.47 9.38
C SER A 162 -8.44 16.00 9.00
N ASP A 163 -7.52 16.05 9.95
CA ASP A 163 -6.17 15.48 9.78
C ASP A 163 -6.21 13.97 9.52
N THR A 164 -7.23 13.26 10.01
CA THR A 164 -7.40 11.83 9.75
C THR A 164 -7.74 11.59 8.28
N THR A 165 -8.60 12.40 7.67
CA THR A 165 -8.87 12.36 6.22
C THR A 165 -7.60 12.59 5.41
N LYS A 166 -6.78 13.57 5.81
CA LYS A 166 -5.47 13.85 5.19
C LYS A 166 -4.54 12.64 5.27
N GLN A 167 -4.46 11.98 6.42
CA GLN A 167 -3.63 10.79 6.60
C GLN A 167 -4.14 9.59 5.77
N ILE A 168 -5.45 9.43 5.64
CA ILE A 168 -6.07 8.40 4.79
C ILE A 168 -5.62 8.62 3.35
N LEU A 169 -5.84 9.82 2.79
CA LEU A 169 -5.50 10.12 1.39
C LEU A 169 -4.02 9.94 1.06
N ARG A 170 -3.11 10.14 2.03
CA ARG A 170 -1.67 9.92 1.86
C ARG A 170 -1.31 8.43 1.73
N LYS A 171 -2.10 7.52 2.28
CA LYS A 171 -1.86 6.08 2.26
C LYS A 171 -2.65 5.40 1.13
N LYS A 172 -2.11 5.43 -0.10
CA LYS A 172 -2.75 4.91 -1.33
C LYS A 172 -3.41 3.52 -1.18
N HIS A 173 -2.74 2.60 -0.50
CA HIS A 173 -3.13 1.19 -0.40
C HIS A 173 -3.68 0.78 0.97
N ALA A 174 -4.00 1.76 1.83
CA ALA A 174 -4.64 1.49 3.11
C ALA A 174 -6.10 1.07 2.91
N GLY A 175 -6.63 0.25 3.81
CA GLY A 175 -8.02 -0.21 3.77
C GLY A 175 -9.01 0.96 3.84
N ARG A 176 -8.77 1.92 4.72
CA ARG A 176 -9.54 3.16 4.85
C ARG A 176 -9.54 4.00 3.58
N THR A 177 -8.47 3.95 2.80
CA THR A 177 -8.41 4.65 1.51
C THR A 177 -9.24 3.93 0.47
N THR A 178 -9.15 2.59 0.43
CA THR A 178 -10.02 1.74 -0.38
C THR A 178 -11.50 1.98 -0.05
N ASP A 179 -11.84 2.00 1.23
CA ASP A 179 -13.21 2.20 1.72
C ASP A 179 -13.71 3.61 1.39
N LEU A 180 -12.86 4.63 1.55
CA LEU A 180 -13.17 6.00 1.15
C LEU A 180 -13.52 6.08 -0.34
N VAL A 181 -12.68 5.52 -1.22
CA VAL A 181 -12.90 5.51 -2.67
C VAL A 181 -14.21 4.79 -3.02
N LEU A 182 -14.48 3.64 -2.40
CA LEU A 182 -15.72 2.90 -2.61
C LEU A 182 -16.97 3.69 -2.17
N ASN A 183 -16.90 4.32 -1.00
CA ASN A 183 -18.00 5.13 -0.46
C ASN A 183 -18.28 6.36 -1.34
N LEU A 184 -17.24 7.01 -1.87
CA LEU A 184 -17.39 8.14 -2.80
C LEU A 184 -18.08 7.67 -4.09
N LYS A 185 -17.62 6.58 -4.71
CA LYS A 185 -18.28 6.01 -5.89
C LYS A 185 -19.76 5.70 -5.63
N GLN A 186 -20.09 5.08 -4.50
CA GLN A 186 -21.47 4.78 -4.12
C GLN A 186 -22.31 6.04 -3.88
N ALA A 187 -21.73 7.11 -3.35
CA ALA A 187 -22.42 8.38 -3.15
C ALA A 187 -22.91 8.97 -4.49
N PHE A 188 -22.06 8.92 -5.54
CA PHE A 188 -22.43 9.38 -6.89
C PHE A 188 -23.49 8.51 -7.56
N GLN A 189 -23.51 7.21 -7.28
CA GLN A 189 -24.53 6.28 -7.78
C GLN A 189 -25.90 6.50 -7.12
N SER A 190 -25.94 7.19 -5.99
CA SER A 190 -27.19 7.52 -5.31
C SER A 190 -27.91 8.68 -6.00
N ASP A 191 -29.24 8.68 -5.93
CA ASP A 191 -30.05 9.79 -6.45
C ASP A 191 -29.93 11.08 -5.60
N LYS A 192 -29.24 11.02 -4.46
CA LYS A 192 -29.05 12.19 -3.59
C LYS A 192 -28.04 13.16 -4.20
N ILE A 193 -28.13 14.43 -3.79
CA ILE A 193 -27.13 15.45 -4.10
C ILE A 193 -25.86 15.12 -3.33
N VAL A 194 -24.73 15.03 -4.04
CA VAL A 194 -23.43 14.76 -3.41
C VAL A 194 -22.90 16.05 -2.77
N PRO A 195 -22.54 16.04 -1.48
CA PRO A 195 -22.04 17.24 -0.82
C PRO A 195 -20.64 17.64 -1.32
N ILE A 196 -20.35 18.94 -1.28
CA ILE A 196 -19.13 19.53 -1.84
C ILE A 196 -17.83 18.94 -1.27
N ASP A 197 -17.84 18.52 0.00
CA ASP A 197 -16.70 17.85 0.63
C ASP A 197 -16.37 16.53 -0.08
N SER A 198 -17.39 15.76 -0.43
CA SER A 198 -17.27 14.50 -1.17
C SER A 198 -16.85 14.73 -2.61
N LEU A 199 -17.32 15.82 -3.26
CA LEU A 199 -16.86 16.20 -4.60
C LEU A 199 -15.35 16.50 -4.61
N ILE A 200 -14.87 17.29 -3.64
CA ILE A 200 -13.44 17.61 -3.52
C ILE A 200 -12.62 16.35 -3.23
N LEU A 201 -13.11 15.45 -2.37
CA LEU A 201 -12.45 14.17 -2.11
C LEU A 201 -12.39 13.29 -3.36
N GLU A 202 -13.47 13.23 -4.16
CA GLU A 202 -13.52 12.48 -5.42
C GLU A 202 -12.45 13.00 -6.40
N LYS A 203 -12.35 14.31 -6.57
CA LYS A 203 -11.30 14.95 -7.36
C LYS A 203 -9.90 14.53 -6.91
N ILE A 204 -9.63 14.56 -5.60
CA ILE A 204 -8.33 14.18 -5.02
C ILE A 204 -8.01 12.70 -5.25
N VAL A 205 -8.98 11.79 -5.06
CA VAL A 205 -8.72 10.36 -5.24
C VAL A 205 -8.45 10.00 -6.70
N ILE A 206 -9.11 10.66 -7.66
CA ILE A 206 -8.83 10.50 -9.10
C ILE A 206 -7.42 10.99 -9.42
N HIS A 207 -7.09 12.23 -9.03
CA HIS A 207 -5.78 12.83 -9.28
C HIS A 207 -4.63 11.96 -8.73
N ASN A 208 -4.81 11.42 -7.53
CA ASN A 208 -3.82 10.60 -6.85
C ASN A 208 -3.85 9.11 -7.23
N MET A 209 -4.75 8.74 -8.14
CA MET A 209 -4.96 7.37 -8.61
C MET A 209 -5.21 6.39 -7.45
N ASN A 210 -6.00 6.80 -6.46
CA ASN A 210 -6.38 5.97 -5.32
C ASN A 210 -7.49 5.02 -5.77
N THR A 211 -7.31 3.72 -5.59
CA THR A 211 -8.23 2.69 -6.12
C THR A 211 -8.94 1.95 -5.00
N HIS A 212 -10.16 1.48 -5.23
CA HIS A 212 -10.77 0.51 -4.34
C HIS A 212 -10.15 -0.89 -4.55
N GLY A 213 -9.92 -1.64 -3.47
CA GLY A 213 -9.27 -2.97 -3.46
C GLY A 213 -10.03 -4.11 -4.17
N LEU A 214 -11.18 -3.85 -4.80
CA LEU A 214 -11.95 -4.87 -5.52
C LEU A 214 -11.16 -5.54 -6.67
N TYR A 215 -10.08 -4.91 -7.15
CA TYR A 215 -9.16 -5.50 -8.14
C TYR A 215 -8.52 -6.83 -7.69
N PHE A 216 -8.41 -7.09 -6.38
CA PHE A 216 -7.69 -8.26 -5.87
C PHE A 216 -8.54 -9.54 -5.80
N TYR A 217 -9.87 -9.47 -5.96
CA TYR A 217 -10.76 -10.58 -5.54
C TYR A 217 -11.74 -11.15 -6.57
N GLY A 218 -11.68 -10.77 -7.84
CA GLY A 218 -12.60 -11.40 -8.78
C GLY A 218 -12.26 -11.22 -10.23
N ARG A 219 -12.30 -12.34 -10.95
CA ARG A 219 -12.70 -12.38 -12.35
C ARG A 219 -14.15 -11.90 -12.49
N GLN A 220 -14.45 -10.67 -12.08
CA GLN A 220 -15.72 -10.06 -12.43
C GLN A 220 -15.73 -9.92 -13.94
N GLN A 221 -16.67 -10.62 -14.58
CA GLN A 221 -16.87 -10.56 -16.03
C GLN A 221 -17.20 -9.13 -16.49
N ASP A 222 -17.71 -8.30 -15.58
CA ASP A 222 -17.98 -6.89 -15.80
C ASP A 222 -16.76 -6.04 -15.43
N ARG A 223 -15.93 -5.76 -16.45
CA ARG A 223 -14.71 -4.97 -16.31
C ARG A 223 -14.99 -3.52 -15.90
N ASP A 224 -16.18 -2.99 -16.17
CA ASP A 224 -16.50 -1.61 -15.82
C ASP A 224 -16.76 -1.44 -14.32
N LYS A 225 -17.09 -2.52 -13.60
CA LYS A 225 -17.11 -2.52 -12.12
C LYS A 225 -15.74 -2.29 -11.50
N ASN A 226 -14.66 -2.53 -12.23
CA ASN A 226 -13.30 -2.27 -11.76
C ASN A 226 -12.97 -0.78 -11.71
N TRP A 227 -13.67 0.07 -12.46
CA TRP A 227 -13.47 1.52 -12.42
C TRP A 227 -13.69 2.04 -10.99
N SER A 228 -12.65 2.61 -10.37
CA SER A 228 -12.72 2.93 -8.94
C SER A 228 -13.52 4.18 -8.58
N TYR A 229 -13.79 5.02 -9.57
CA TYR A 229 -14.33 6.36 -9.38
C TYR A 229 -15.81 6.44 -9.78
N ALA A 230 -16.42 7.60 -9.58
CA ALA A 230 -17.74 7.92 -10.12
C ALA A 230 -17.77 7.71 -11.64
N LEU A 231 -18.87 7.16 -12.15
CA LEU A 231 -19.05 6.96 -13.58
C LEU A 231 -19.33 8.30 -14.26
N PRO A 232 -18.92 8.50 -15.52
CA PRO A 232 -19.11 9.77 -16.22
C PRO A 232 -20.56 10.26 -16.22
N GLU A 233 -21.52 9.37 -16.46
CA GLU A 233 -22.94 9.71 -16.46
C GLU A 233 -23.50 10.03 -15.08
N ASP A 234 -22.93 9.48 -14.01
CA ASP A 234 -23.34 9.82 -12.65
C ASP A 234 -22.83 11.21 -12.27
N ILE A 235 -21.62 11.59 -12.70
CA ILE A 235 -21.12 12.96 -12.59
C ILE A 235 -22.01 13.92 -13.39
N TYR A 236 -22.39 13.55 -14.61
CA TYR A 236 -23.33 14.35 -15.42
C TYR A 236 -24.68 14.56 -14.71
N LYS A 237 -25.27 13.51 -14.12
CA LYS A 237 -26.51 13.65 -13.34
C LYS A 237 -26.35 14.58 -12.16
N GLN A 238 -25.20 14.57 -11.47
CA GLN A 238 -24.95 15.51 -10.38
C GLN A 238 -24.83 16.94 -10.90
N ILE A 239 -24.17 17.18 -12.05
CA ILE A 239 -24.10 18.51 -12.68
C ILE A 239 -25.51 19.06 -12.92
N LEU A 240 -26.43 18.23 -13.40
CA LEU A 240 -27.82 18.63 -13.65
C LEU A 240 -28.62 18.99 -12.38
N LYS A 241 -28.17 18.57 -11.19
CA LYS A 241 -28.84 18.86 -9.90
C LYS A 241 -28.38 20.15 -9.25
N HIS A 242 -27.29 20.75 -9.73
CA HIS A 242 -26.67 21.94 -9.15
C HIS A 242 -26.91 23.18 -10.02
N ASP A 243 -26.83 24.36 -9.39
CA ASP A 243 -26.84 25.61 -10.14
C ASP A 243 -25.59 25.72 -11.02
N ILE A 244 -25.76 26.26 -12.23
CA ILE A 244 -24.70 26.35 -13.25
C ILE A 244 -23.48 27.13 -12.71
N ASN A 245 -23.69 28.14 -11.87
CA ASN A 245 -22.63 28.99 -11.32
C ASN A 245 -22.19 28.55 -9.92
N SER A 246 -22.71 27.44 -9.41
CA SER A 246 -22.32 26.90 -8.10
C SER A 246 -20.88 26.38 -8.09
N LYS A 247 -20.30 26.32 -6.90
CA LYS A 247 -18.96 25.76 -6.70
C LYS A 247 -18.94 24.25 -6.89
N GLU A 248 -20.04 23.59 -6.58
CA GLU A 248 -20.28 22.18 -6.83
C GLU A 248 -20.18 21.86 -8.32
N THR A 249 -20.84 22.66 -9.18
CA THR A 249 -20.72 22.51 -10.64
C THR A 249 -19.28 22.71 -11.09
N GLU A 250 -18.57 23.73 -10.60
CA GLU A 250 -17.16 23.94 -10.92
C GLU A 250 -16.30 22.71 -10.58
N VAL A 251 -16.44 22.16 -9.35
CA VAL A 251 -15.71 20.96 -8.92
C VAL A 251 -16.11 19.73 -9.73
N LEU A 252 -17.38 19.56 -10.12
CA LEU A 252 -17.82 18.45 -10.96
C LEU A 252 -17.17 18.47 -12.35
N PHE A 253 -16.98 19.65 -12.94
CA PHE A 253 -16.20 19.79 -14.18
C PHE A 253 -14.71 19.51 -13.97
N GLU A 254 -14.14 19.91 -12.83
CA GLU A 254 -12.75 19.56 -12.48
C GLU A 254 -12.59 18.04 -12.29
N ILE A 255 -13.57 17.34 -11.71
CA ILE A 255 -13.58 15.87 -11.60
C ILE A 255 -13.53 15.24 -13.00
N LEU A 256 -14.38 15.70 -13.93
CA LEU A 256 -14.34 15.22 -15.32
C LEU A 256 -12.98 15.51 -15.96
N SER A 257 -12.38 16.67 -15.69
CA SER A 257 -11.04 17.03 -16.14
C SER A 257 -9.98 16.06 -15.64
N GLU A 258 -10.01 15.69 -14.36
CA GLU A 258 -9.10 14.69 -13.80
C GLU A 258 -9.31 13.31 -14.44
N GLN A 259 -10.56 12.90 -14.72
CA GLN A 259 -10.83 11.67 -15.46
C GLN A 259 -10.28 11.72 -16.89
N ILE A 260 -10.45 12.85 -17.58
CA ILE A 260 -9.88 13.08 -18.92
C ILE A 260 -8.36 12.91 -18.89
N LEU A 261 -7.69 13.54 -17.92
CA LEU A 261 -6.23 13.49 -17.78
C LEU A 261 -5.71 12.06 -17.59
N LEU A 262 -6.46 11.16 -16.95
CA LEU A 262 -6.07 9.75 -16.84
C LEU A 262 -5.98 9.05 -18.22
N PHE A 263 -6.88 9.37 -19.14
CA PHE A 263 -6.90 8.78 -20.49
C PHE A 263 -6.00 9.49 -21.49
N THR A 264 -5.66 10.76 -21.27
CA THR A 264 -4.78 11.55 -22.15
C THR A 264 -3.32 11.59 -21.71
N THR A 265 -2.97 11.00 -20.56
CA THR A 265 -1.59 10.94 -20.08
C THR A 265 -0.65 10.28 -21.12
N PRO A 266 0.50 10.89 -21.47
CA PRO A 266 1.42 10.31 -22.44
C PRO A 266 2.00 8.97 -21.95
N GLN A 267 2.22 8.03 -22.87
CA GLN A 267 2.96 6.81 -22.55
C GLN A 267 4.45 7.15 -22.47
N ILE A 268 5.05 6.78 -21.35
CA ILE A 268 6.49 6.91 -21.12
C ILE A 268 7.16 5.61 -21.60
N ASN A 269 8.12 5.74 -22.50
CA ASN A 269 8.93 4.62 -22.96
C ASN A 269 9.99 4.24 -21.90
N TRP A 270 10.49 3.00 -21.97
CA TRP A 270 11.43 2.49 -20.97
C TRP A 270 12.80 3.18 -20.99
N ASP A 271 13.23 3.65 -22.15
CA ASP A 271 14.46 4.40 -22.38
C ASP A 271 14.43 5.81 -21.78
N GLU A 272 13.25 6.44 -21.72
CA GLU A 272 13.06 7.77 -21.14
C GLU A 272 12.64 7.73 -19.67
N TRP A 273 12.50 6.54 -19.08
CA TRP A 273 11.93 6.34 -17.74
C TRP A 273 12.60 7.24 -16.69
N GLU A 274 13.94 7.34 -16.71
CA GLU A 274 14.72 8.09 -15.74
C GLU A 274 14.44 9.60 -15.74
N ASN A 275 13.94 10.17 -16.85
CA ASN A 275 13.69 11.61 -17.01
C ASN A 275 12.41 12.11 -16.32
N TYR A 276 11.52 11.19 -15.95
CA TYR A 276 10.22 11.52 -15.37
C TYR A 276 10.20 11.33 -13.85
N SER A 277 9.35 12.09 -13.17
CA SER A 277 9.07 11.87 -11.75
C SER A 277 8.33 10.55 -11.51
N ASP A 278 8.42 10.03 -10.29
CA ASP A 278 7.72 8.80 -9.90
C ASP A 278 6.19 8.90 -10.05
N TYR A 279 5.63 10.10 -9.87
CA TYR A 279 4.21 10.34 -10.09
C TYR A 279 3.83 10.20 -11.58
N GLU A 280 4.59 10.81 -12.49
CA GLU A 280 4.35 10.74 -13.94
C GLU A 280 4.50 9.31 -14.46
N ARG A 281 5.54 8.60 -14.02
CA ARG A 281 5.75 7.17 -14.29
C ARG A 281 4.56 6.34 -13.83
N THR A 282 4.07 6.60 -12.61
CA THR A 282 2.91 5.92 -12.04
C THR A 282 1.65 6.23 -12.85
N LYS A 283 1.45 7.47 -13.28
CA LYS A 283 0.29 7.90 -14.08
C LYS A 283 0.28 7.26 -15.46
N SER A 284 1.42 7.23 -16.14
CA SER A 284 1.61 6.51 -17.41
C SER A 284 1.29 5.01 -17.28
N ASN A 285 1.85 4.35 -16.24
CA ASN A 285 1.54 2.94 -15.96
C ASN A 285 0.06 2.72 -15.63
N PHE A 286 -0.55 3.63 -14.87
CA PHE A 286 -1.96 3.56 -14.49
C PHE A 286 -2.86 3.66 -15.72
N ARG A 287 -2.60 4.62 -16.63
CA ARG A 287 -3.29 4.72 -17.92
C ARG A 287 -3.22 3.41 -18.70
N ARG A 288 -2.02 2.83 -18.83
CA ARG A 288 -1.84 1.54 -19.54
C ARG A 288 -2.73 0.45 -18.92
N ASN A 289 -2.82 0.39 -17.59
CA ASN A 289 -3.67 -0.58 -16.90
C ASN A 289 -5.17 -0.28 -17.07
N LEU A 290 -5.58 1.00 -17.10
CA LEU A 290 -6.97 1.39 -17.37
C LEU A 290 -7.43 0.88 -18.74
N MET A 291 -6.62 1.08 -19.79
CA MET A 291 -6.92 0.59 -21.15
C MET A 291 -7.15 -0.94 -21.22
N TYR A 292 -6.69 -1.69 -20.21
CA TYR A 292 -6.91 -3.13 -20.10
C TYR A 292 -8.03 -3.54 -19.14
N SER A 293 -8.39 -2.67 -18.20
CA SER A 293 -9.26 -3.04 -17.07
C SER A 293 -10.63 -2.38 -17.09
N THR A 294 -10.85 -1.37 -17.92
CA THR A 294 -12.15 -0.68 -18.09
C THR A 294 -12.47 -0.61 -19.57
N GLU A 295 -13.48 -1.34 -20.05
CA GLU A 295 -13.72 -1.49 -21.49
C GLU A 295 -14.55 -0.34 -22.06
N THR A 296 -15.52 0.19 -21.31
CA THR A 296 -16.49 1.15 -21.85
C THR A 296 -16.31 2.57 -21.34
N ILE A 297 -15.54 2.75 -20.25
CA ILE A 297 -15.41 4.04 -19.55
C ILE A 297 -14.95 5.16 -20.48
N GLN A 298 -14.01 4.90 -21.39
CA GLN A 298 -13.55 5.92 -22.34
C GLN A 298 -14.68 6.39 -23.27
N SER A 299 -15.47 5.47 -23.83
CA SER A 299 -16.62 5.79 -24.69
C SER A 299 -17.67 6.60 -23.94
N ARG A 300 -17.93 6.26 -22.68
CA ARG A 300 -18.93 6.93 -21.84
C ARG A 300 -18.49 8.35 -21.48
N LEU A 301 -17.21 8.52 -21.16
CA LEU A 301 -16.61 9.81 -20.86
C LEU A 301 -16.68 10.76 -22.07
N ILE A 302 -16.40 10.26 -23.28
CA ILE A 302 -16.53 11.03 -24.52
C ILE A 302 -17.96 11.53 -24.72
N GLN A 303 -18.97 10.66 -24.58
CA GLN A 303 -20.38 11.05 -24.74
C GLN A 303 -20.82 12.13 -23.74
N VAL A 304 -20.39 12.03 -22.48
CA VAL A 304 -20.68 13.07 -21.47
C VAL A 304 -20.02 14.40 -21.83
N ILE A 305 -18.77 14.36 -22.29
CA ILE A 305 -18.02 15.56 -22.72
C ILE A 305 -18.73 16.22 -23.90
N ASP A 306 -19.09 15.46 -24.93
CA ASP A 306 -19.76 15.97 -26.12
C ASP A 306 -21.11 16.59 -25.77
N LYS A 307 -21.88 15.93 -24.90
CA LYS A 307 -23.16 16.47 -24.38
C LYS A 307 -22.96 17.78 -23.64
N LEU A 308 -22.01 17.87 -22.71
CA LEU A 308 -21.73 19.10 -21.95
C LEU A 308 -21.17 20.23 -22.80
N LYS A 309 -20.35 19.92 -23.82
CA LYS A 309 -19.85 20.90 -24.81
C LYS A 309 -20.95 21.44 -25.70
N SER A 310 -21.93 20.61 -26.06
CA SER A 310 -23.08 21.05 -26.87
C SER A 310 -24.02 22.00 -26.13
N ASP A 311 -24.04 21.95 -24.80
CA ASP A 311 -24.89 22.79 -23.96
C ASP A 311 -24.19 24.12 -23.65
N ARG A 312 -24.69 25.20 -24.28
CA ARG A 312 -24.18 26.57 -24.11
C ARG A 312 -24.26 27.08 -22.68
N ARG A 313 -25.13 26.51 -21.83
CA ARG A 313 -25.24 26.92 -20.41
C ARG A 313 -23.91 26.72 -19.67
N TYR A 314 -23.10 25.74 -20.08
CA TYR A 314 -21.84 25.42 -19.44
C TYR A 314 -20.60 25.97 -20.15
N GLU A 315 -20.77 26.93 -21.07
CA GLU A 315 -19.68 27.50 -21.89
C GLU A 315 -18.48 27.97 -21.05
N LYS A 316 -18.75 28.57 -19.88
CA LYS A 316 -17.73 28.99 -18.91
C LYS A 316 -16.79 27.85 -18.49
N HIS A 317 -17.26 26.61 -18.45
CA HIS A 317 -16.51 25.44 -17.98
C HIS A 317 -15.90 24.59 -19.11
N HIS A 318 -16.15 24.93 -20.39
CA HIS A 318 -15.66 24.15 -21.53
C HIS A 318 -14.13 24.03 -21.57
N HIS A 319 -13.40 25.00 -21.00
CA HIS A 319 -11.94 24.96 -20.87
C HIS A 319 -11.41 23.80 -20.02
N LEU A 320 -12.24 23.19 -19.16
CA LEU A 320 -11.87 22.02 -18.35
C LEU A 320 -12.05 20.71 -19.12
N LEU A 321 -12.90 20.72 -20.16
CA LEU A 321 -13.26 19.55 -20.95
C LEU A 321 -12.35 19.39 -22.17
N HIS A 322 -11.13 18.91 -21.94
CA HIS A 322 -10.19 18.63 -23.03
C HIS A 322 -10.70 17.49 -23.92
N ASP A 323 -10.37 17.54 -25.21
CA ASP A 323 -10.75 16.48 -26.15
C ASP A 323 -10.04 15.16 -25.81
N ILE A 324 -10.81 14.08 -25.80
CA ILE A 324 -10.29 12.71 -25.72
C ILE A 324 -10.51 12.04 -27.06
N LYS A 325 -9.43 11.48 -27.63
CA LYS A 325 -9.56 10.56 -28.77
C LYS A 325 -9.87 9.17 -28.25
N TYR A 326 -10.89 8.53 -28.82
CA TYR A 326 -11.16 7.12 -28.54
C TYR A 326 -10.00 6.26 -29.05
N GLU A 327 -9.50 5.36 -28.22
CA GLU A 327 -8.41 4.46 -28.56
C GLU A 327 -8.90 3.02 -28.40
N GLU A 328 -8.90 2.23 -29.48
CA GLU A 328 -9.40 0.84 -29.42
C GLU A 328 -8.62 -0.07 -28.44
N GLY A 329 -7.44 0.36 -27.97
CA GLY A 329 -6.68 -0.34 -26.93
C GLY A 329 -6.30 -1.77 -27.32
N ARG A 330 -5.94 -1.99 -28.59
CA ARG A 330 -5.74 -3.32 -29.19
C ARG A 330 -7.01 -4.19 -29.16
N GLY A 331 -8.16 -3.60 -29.47
CA GLY A 331 -9.47 -4.28 -29.54
C GLY A 331 -10.11 -4.58 -28.18
N ARG A 332 -9.67 -3.92 -27.11
CA ARG A 332 -10.16 -4.15 -25.74
C ARG A 332 -11.10 -3.05 -25.25
N GLN A 333 -10.99 -1.85 -25.78
CA GLN A 333 -11.99 -0.81 -25.54
C GLN A 333 -13.22 -1.08 -26.40
N ARG A 334 -14.40 -0.83 -25.84
CA ARG A 334 -15.68 -1.03 -26.51
C ARG A 334 -16.50 0.25 -26.48
N HIS A 335 -17.18 0.51 -27.59
CA HIS A 335 -18.25 1.50 -27.59
C HIS A 335 -19.42 1.00 -26.75
N TYR A 336 -19.97 1.91 -25.97
CA TYR A 336 -21.15 1.69 -25.14
C TYR A 336 -21.96 2.98 -25.15
N GLU A 337 -23.21 2.89 -25.56
CA GLU A 337 -24.11 4.05 -25.64
C GLU A 337 -24.80 4.27 -24.29
N ILE A 338 -24.76 5.51 -23.78
CA ILE A 338 -25.41 5.90 -22.54
C ILE A 338 -26.64 6.77 -22.81
N GLU A 339 -27.76 6.48 -22.13
CA GLU A 339 -28.92 7.36 -22.12
C GLU A 339 -28.66 8.59 -21.22
N LEU A 340 -28.26 9.70 -21.83
CA LEU A 340 -28.13 11.00 -21.16
C LEU A 340 -29.45 11.78 -21.28
N LYS A 341 -30.39 11.53 -20.37
CA LYS A 341 -31.66 12.28 -20.30
C LYS A 341 -31.40 13.71 -19.82
N ASP A 342 -32.03 14.67 -20.48
CA ASP A 342 -32.04 16.05 -20.00
C ASP A 342 -32.85 16.11 -18.69
N ALA A 343 -32.42 16.94 -17.74
CA ALA A 343 -33.28 17.27 -16.60
C ALA A 343 -34.59 17.84 -17.17
N ASN A 344 -35.72 17.21 -16.84
CA ASN A 344 -37.05 17.62 -17.29
C ASN A 344 -37.17 19.15 -17.24
N LYS A 345 -37.52 19.74 -18.39
CA LYS A 345 -37.82 21.17 -18.53
C LYS A 345 -38.89 21.62 -17.55
#